data_AF-A0A7J8T8W6-F1
#
_entry.id   AF-A0A7J8T8W6-F1
#
_cell.length_a   1.000
_cell.length_b   1.000
_cell.length_c   1.000
_cell.angle_alpha   90.00
_cell.angle_beta   90.00
_cell.angle_gamma   90.00
#
_symmetry.space_group_name_H-M   'P 1'
#
loop_
_entity.id
_entity.type
_entity.pdbx_description
1 polymer ?
#
loop_
_entity_poly.entity_id
_entity_poly.type
_entity_poly.pdbx_seq_one_letter_code
_entity_poly.pdbx_strand_id
1 'polypeptide(L)'
;MASIASDGVLDSRFFSTKRISVLLDDNTYLLWRQQVLLAVKAHKLQRFLDSQETPPPPLLVNDNGGSYENPDFALAKIWNAVVALFGSKTTSKLMAYRRALHSQRKGELSMKEFLMKVKGCCDNLASCGEIIGEHEHITAILNGLPPDYESVITIITASQIPYTVQGVTSMLLDTEARQQAVAKSSVGFFRLVFSSSFICLV
;
A
#
# COMPACT_ATOMS: atom_id res chain seq x y z
N MET A 1 -40.70 -12.64 45.08
CA MET A 1 -39.82 -13.29 44.08
C MET A 1 -39.26 -12.22 43.17
N ALA A 2 -38.04 -11.76 43.46
CA ALA A 2 -37.30 -10.84 42.60
C ALA A 2 -36.62 -11.68 41.50
N SER A 3 -36.86 -11.33 40.24
CA SER A 3 -36.06 -11.83 39.11
C SER A 3 -35.42 -10.64 38.44
N ILE A 4 -34.12 -10.50 38.74
CA ILE A 4 -33.17 -9.62 38.08
C ILE A 4 -32.78 -10.33 36.77
N ALA A 5 -32.97 -9.67 35.63
CA ALA A 5 -32.43 -10.12 34.36
C ALA A 5 -31.75 -8.95 33.64
N SER A 6 -30.46 -8.84 33.96
CA SER A 6 -29.36 -8.37 33.13
C SER A 6 -29.62 -7.18 32.21
N ASP A 7 -29.38 -6.00 32.78
CA ASP A 7 -29.00 -4.79 32.04
C ASP A 7 -27.82 -5.15 31.13
N GLY A 8 -28.09 -5.26 29.83
CA GLY A 8 -27.09 -5.48 28.82
C GLY A 8 -26.25 -4.22 28.70
N VAL A 9 -25.21 -4.13 29.52
CA VAL A 9 -24.10 -3.20 29.37
C VAL A 9 -23.50 -3.47 27.99
N LEU A 10 -24.04 -2.81 26.97
CA LEU A 10 -23.43 -2.69 25.67
C LEU A 10 -22.11 -1.99 25.90
N ASP A 11 -21.06 -2.79 25.78
CA ASP A 11 -19.66 -2.45 26.01
C ASP A 11 -19.28 -1.25 25.15
N SER A 12 -19.46 -0.07 25.71
CA SER A 12 -19.30 1.27 25.11
C SER A 12 -17.82 1.62 24.89
N ARG A 13 -16.94 0.61 24.86
CA ARG A 13 -15.48 0.76 24.92
C ARG A 13 -14.70 0.19 23.74
N PHE A 14 -15.32 -0.41 22.73
CA PHE A 14 -14.53 -1.07 21.68
C PHE A 14 -14.27 -0.30 20.38
N PHE A 15 -14.90 0.86 20.15
CA PHE A 15 -14.44 1.78 19.12
C PHE A 15 -14.58 3.21 19.59
N SER A 16 -13.56 3.67 20.31
CA SER A 16 -13.26 5.11 20.41
C SER A 16 -13.38 5.69 19.00
N THR A 17 -14.30 6.65 18.83
CA THR A 17 -14.59 7.37 17.59
C THR A 17 -13.28 7.91 17.03
N LYS A 18 -12.63 7.10 16.19
CA LYS A 18 -11.39 7.47 15.54
C LYS A 18 -11.74 8.54 14.52
N ARG A 19 -11.62 9.79 14.95
CA ARG A 19 -11.77 10.97 14.11
C ARG A 19 -10.94 10.75 12.85
N ILE A 20 -11.59 10.69 11.70
CA ILE A 20 -10.91 10.66 10.40
C ILE A 20 -10.32 12.06 10.24
N SER A 21 -9.07 12.24 10.66
CA SER A 21 -8.36 13.52 10.63
C SER A 21 -7.63 13.76 9.31
N VAL A 22 -7.72 12.80 8.37
CA VAL A 22 -7.08 12.88 7.07
C VAL A 22 -8.04 13.58 6.11
N LEU A 23 -7.63 14.74 5.62
CA LEU A 23 -8.34 15.47 4.56
C LEU A 23 -8.43 14.59 3.31
N LEU A 24 -9.60 14.54 2.70
CA LEU A 24 -9.81 13.80 1.47
C LEU A 24 -9.14 14.56 0.31
N ASP A 25 -8.04 14.00 -0.18
CA ASP A 25 -7.33 14.45 -1.38
C ASP A 25 -7.01 13.26 -2.30
N ASP A 26 -6.40 13.57 -3.44
CA ASP A 26 -6.06 12.61 -4.49
C ASP A 26 -5.12 11.47 -4.05
N ASN A 27 -4.35 11.67 -2.97
CA ASN A 27 -3.31 10.76 -2.48
C ASN A 27 -3.74 10.01 -1.22
N THR A 28 -4.71 10.54 -0.49
CA THR A 28 -5.21 10.02 0.78
C THR A 28 -6.49 9.23 0.65
N TYR A 29 -7.13 9.25 -0.53
CA TYR A 29 -8.40 8.57 -0.79
C TYR A 29 -8.42 7.11 -0.34
N LEU A 30 -7.34 6.35 -0.49
CA LEU A 30 -7.32 4.95 -0.07
C LEU A 30 -7.37 4.77 1.44
N LEU A 31 -6.52 5.53 2.15
CA LEU A 31 -6.46 5.51 3.60
C LEU A 31 -7.78 6.04 4.17
N TRP A 32 -8.30 7.12 3.58
CA TRP A 32 -9.61 7.68 3.89
C TRP A 32 -10.72 6.66 3.64
N ARG A 33 -10.77 6.02 2.46
CA ARG A 33 -11.77 5.02 2.09
C ARG A 33 -11.72 3.81 3.02
N GLN A 34 -10.52 3.33 3.38
CA GLN A 34 -10.38 2.24 4.34
C GLN A 34 -10.94 2.63 5.70
N GLN A 35 -10.60 3.81 6.22
CA GLN A 35 -11.10 4.30 7.51
C GLN A 35 -12.62 4.50 7.49
N VAL A 36 -13.15 5.07 6.41
CA VAL A 36 -14.60 5.28 6.23
C VAL A 36 -15.34 3.97 6.08
N LEU A 37 -14.86 3.02 5.26
CA LEU A 37 -15.49 1.71 5.12
C LEU A 37 -15.51 0.93 6.43
N LEU A 38 -14.44 1.03 7.24
CA LEU A 38 -14.41 0.44 8.57
C LEU A 38 -15.46 1.08 9.50
N ALA A 39 -15.58 2.41 9.48
CA ALA A 39 -16.61 3.13 10.24
C ALA A 39 -18.02 2.74 9.78
N VAL A 40 -18.27 2.68 8.47
CA VAL A 40 -19.55 2.26 7.88
C VAL A 40 -19.89 0.83 8.29
N LYS A 41 -18.93 -0.10 8.21
CA LYS A 41 -19.11 -1.49 8.64
C LYS A 41 -19.48 -1.59 10.12
N ALA A 42 -18.78 -0.83 10.97
CA ALA A 42 -19.06 -0.79 12.41
C ALA A 42 -20.50 -0.36 12.71
N HIS A 43 -21.09 0.51 11.88
CA HIS A 43 -22.46 1.01 12.02
C HIS A 43 -23.49 0.21 11.20
N LYS A 44 -23.10 -0.92 10.59
CA LYS A 44 -23.97 -1.75 9.72
C LYS A 44 -24.59 -0.98 8.55
N LEU A 45 -23.92 0.07 8.08
CA LEU A 45 -24.35 0.91 6.95
C LEU A 45 -23.89 0.34 5.60
N GLN A 46 -23.14 -0.76 5.60
CA GLN A 46 -22.52 -1.34 4.39
C GLN A 46 -23.56 -1.73 3.32
N ARG A 47 -24.73 -2.22 3.72
CA ARG A 47 -25.83 -2.58 2.81
C ARG A 47 -26.31 -1.43 1.92
N PHE A 48 -26.11 -0.18 2.34
CA PHE A 48 -26.49 1.00 1.56
C PHE A 48 -25.37 1.48 0.61
N LEU A 49 -24.17 0.89 0.71
CA LEU A 49 -23.00 1.26 -0.10
C LEU A 49 -22.69 0.24 -1.21
N ASP A 50 -23.14 -1.00 -1.06
CA ASP A 50 -22.89 -2.06 -2.04
C ASP A 50 -23.84 -1.87 -3.25
N SER A 51 -23.29 -1.45 -4.40
CA SER A 51 -24.00 -1.11 -5.65
C SER A 51 -24.79 -2.27 -6.32
N GLN A 52 -25.06 -3.38 -5.62
CA GLN A 52 -25.75 -4.56 -6.16
C GLN A 52 -27.23 -4.64 -5.76
N GLU A 53 -27.73 -3.76 -4.90
CA GLU A 53 -29.17 -3.63 -4.66
C GLU A 53 -29.76 -2.51 -5.54
N THR A 54 -31.01 -2.71 -5.97
CA THR A 54 -31.79 -1.69 -6.70
C THR A 54 -31.77 -0.39 -5.90
N PRO A 55 -31.39 0.75 -6.50
CA PRO A 55 -31.26 2.01 -5.77
C PRO A 55 -32.57 2.32 -5.03
N PRO A 56 -32.51 2.80 -3.78
CA PRO A 56 -33.70 3.14 -3.02
C PRO A 56 -34.59 4.11 -3.82
N PRO A 57 -35.93 3.97 -3.80
CA PRO A 57 -36.82 4.89 -4.48
C PRO A 57 -36.53 6.34 -4.06
N PRO A 58 -36.46 7.33 -4.98
CA PRO A 58 -36.15 8.72 -4.65
C PRO A 58 -37.17 9.37 -3.72
N LEU A 59 -38.41 8.91 -3.81
CA LEU A 59 -39.55 9.41 -3.07
C LEU A 59 -40.24 8.24 -2.38
N LEU A 60 -40.57 8.42 -1.11
CA LEU A 60 -41.42 7.53 -0.34
C LEU A 60 -42.81 8.14 -0.25
N VAL A 61 -43.83 7.29 -0.22
CA VAL A 61 -45.23 7.71 -0.08
C VAL A 61 -45.64 7.48 1.37
N ASN A 62 -46.10 8.55 2.03
CA ASN A 62 -46.70 8.48 3.36
C ASN A 62 -48.10 7.85 3.28
N ASP A 63 -48.58 7.32 4.40
CA ASP A 63 -49.93 6.75 4.56
C ASP A 63 -51.06 7.74 4.16
N ASN A 64 -50.76 9.04 4.19
CA ASN A 64 -51.64 10.15 3.84
C ASN A 64 -51.63 10.48 2.33
N GLY A 65 -50.91 9.71 1.51
CA GLY A 65 -50.71 9.96 0.07
C GLY A 65 -49.70 11.07 -0.26
N GLY A 66 -49.08 11.70 0.74
CA GLY A 66 -48.03 12.70 0.55
C GLY A 66 -46.68 12.06 0.22
N SER A 67 -45.96 12.57 -0.78
CA SER A 67 -44.60 12.12 -1.08
C SER A 67 -43.56 12.89 -0.27
N TYR A 68 -42.52 12.20 0.20
CA TYR A 68 -41.36 12.81 0.85
C TYR A 68 -40.06 12.23 0.31
N GLU A 69 -38.97 12.99 0.42
CA GLU A 69 -37.65 12.58 -0.07
C GLU A 69 -37.10 11.41 0.74
N ASN A 70 -36.55 10.41 0.05
CA ASN A 70 -35.92 9.29 0.70
C ASN A 70 -34.50 9.67 1.17
N PRO A 71 -34.23 9.74 2.49
CA PRO A 71 -32.90 10.05 3.00
C PRO A 71 -31.85 9.01 2.57
N ASP A 72 -32.25 7.75 2.40
CA ASP A 72 -31.34 6.68 1.98
C ASP A 72 -30.91 6.83 0.52
N PHE A 73 -31.80 7.34 -0.35
CA PHE A 73 -31.44 7.71 -1.72
C PHE A 73 -30.44 8.86 -1.76
N ALA A 74 -30.62 9.88 -0.90
CA ALA A 74 -29.70 11.00 -0.79
C ALA A 74 -28.30 10.56 -0.30
N LEU A 75 -28.24 9.68 0.71
CA LEU A 75 -26.98 9.13 1.22
C LEU A 75 -26.26 8.28 0.16
N ALA A 76 -26.97 7.40 -0.55
CA ALA A 76 -26.41 6.60 -1.64
C ALA A 76 -25.87 7.50 -2.77
N LYS A 77 -26.58 8.58 -3.11
CA LYS A 77 -26.15 9.55 -4.13
C LYS A 77 -24.88 10.29 -3.73
N ILE A 78 -24.77 10.73 -2.47
CA ILE A 78 -23.56 11.38 -1.94
C ILE A 78 -22.38 10.42 -1.97
N TRP A 79 -22.57 9.17 -1.52
CA TRP A 79 -21.52 8.15 -1.57
C TRP A 79 -21.05 7.87 -2.99
N ASN A 80 -21.98 7.66 -3.92
CA ASN A 80 -21.65 7.43 -5.33
C ASN A 80 -20.95 8.64 -5.95
N ALA A 81 -21.33 9.87 -5.58
CA ALA A 81 -20.64 11.08 -6.01
C ALA A 81 -19.21 11.14 -5.45
N VAL A 82 -19.00 10.82 -4.17
CA VAL A 82 -17.65 10.79 -3.57
C VAL A 82 -16.79 9.69 -4.20
N VAL A 83 -17.36 8.49 -4.43
CA VAL A 83 -16.66 7.40 -5.13
C VAL A 83 -16.41 7.75 -6.60
N ALA A 84 -17.30 8.48 -7.27
CA ALA A 84 -17.06 8.95 -8.64
C ALA A 84 -16.00 10.07 -8.69
N LEU A 85 -15.99 10.99 -7.73
CA LEU A 85 -15.08 12.15 -7.70
C LEU A 85 -13.68 11.77 -7.22
N PHE A 86 -13.59 10.98 -6.15
CA PHE A 86 -12.31 10.62 -5.51
C PHE A 86 -11.92 9.16 -5.73
N GLY A 87 -12.89 8.30 -6.02
CA GLY A 87 -12.65 6.90 -6.39
C GLY A 87 -12.50 6.66 -7.89
N SER A 88 -12.76 7.66 -8.74
CA SER A 88 -12.36 7.58 -10.15
C SER A 88 -10.83 7.60 -10.22
N LYS A 89 -10.29 6.42 -10.47
CA LYS A 89 -8.88 6.25 -10.79
C LYS A 89 -8.72 6.82 -12.18
N THR A 90 -8.15 8.03 -12.30
CA THR A 90 -7.92 8.59 -13.62
C THR A 90 -6.95 7.69 -14.37
N THR A 91 -7.23 7.44 -15.65
CA THR A 91 -6.29 6.74 -16.55
C THR A 91 -4.91 7.41 -16.50
N SER A 92 -4.88 8.73 -16.31
CA SER A 92 -3.67 9.51 -16.08
C SER A 92 -2.88 9.09 -14.83
N LYS A 93 -3.52 8.89 -13.66
CA LYS A 93 -2.86 8.43 -12.42
C LYS A 93 -2.34 7.00 -12.56
N LEU A 94 -3.14 6.10 -13.14
CA LEU A 94 -2.72 4.72 -13.42
C LEU A 94 -1.48 4.70 -14.31
N MET A 95 -1.50 5.45 -15.42
CA MET A 95 -0.35 5.56 -16.31
C MET A 95 0.85 6.22 -15.63
N ALA A 96 0.62 7.21 -14.77
CA ALA A 96 1.69 7.82 -13.98
C ALA A 96 2.37 6.81 -13.04
N TYR A 97 1.59 6.00 -12.31
CA TYR A 97 2.14 4.96 -11.44
C TYR A 97 2.84 3.84 -12.22
N ARG A 98 2.31 3.45 -13.40
CA ARG A 98 2.96 2.45 -14.26
C ARG A 98 4.30 2.94 -14.78
N ARG A 99 4.38 4.21 -15.21
CA ARG A 99 5.65 4.85 -15.56
C ARG A 99 6.57 4.92 -14.35
N ALA A 100 6.05 5.31 -13.18
CA ALA A 100 6.84 5.39 -11.96
C ALA A 100 7.48 4.04 -11.62
N LEU A 101 6.73 2.93 -11.69
CA LEU A 101 7.20 1.58 -11.42
C LEU A 101 8.43 1.22 -12.29
N HIS A 102 8.32 1.34 -13.61
CA HIS A 102 9.41 0.97 -14.53
C HIS A 102 10.57 1.99 -14.58
N SER A 103 10.34 3.20 -14.09
CA SER A 103 11.38 4.23 -13.96
C SER A 103 12.15 4.17 -12.64
N GLN A 104 11.75 3.31 -11.68
CA GLN A 104 12.49 3.17 -10.43
C GLN A 104 13.92 2.69 -10.69
N ARG A 105 14.87 3.28 -9.96
CA ARG A 105 16.28 2.91 -9.96
C ARG A 105 16.75 2.86 -8.52
N LYS A 106 17.64 1.92 -8.18
CA LYS A 106 18.31 1.87 -6.88
C LYS A 106 19.15 3.13 -6.69
N GLY A 107 20.04 3.44 -7.64
CA GLY A 107 20.99 4.54 -7.53
C GLY A 107 21.76 4.48 -6.20
N GLU A 108 21.86 5.63 -5.55
CA GLU A 108 22.51 5.81 -4.24
C GLU A 108 21.65 5.36 -3.04
N LEU A 109 20.42 4.90 -3.27
CA LEU A 109 19.56 4.41 -2.18
C LEU A 109 20.10 3.08 -1.63
N SER A 110 19.81 2.83 -0.36
CA SER A 110 19.95 1.47 0.17
C SER A 110 18.99 0.52 -0.54
N MET A 111 19.35 -0.76 -0.62
CA MET A 111 18.50 -1.78 -1.23
C MET A 111 17.12 -1.82 -0.58
N LYS A 112 17.05 -1.68 0.75
CA LYS A 112 15.79 -1.63 1.48
C LYS A 112 14.91 -0.46 1.05
N GLU A 113 15.46 0.74 0.93
CA GLU A 113 14.71 1.92 0.49
C GLU A 113 14.22 1.78 -0.94
N PHE A 114 15.08 1.29 -1.83
CA PHE A 114 14.72 1.01 -3.22
C PHE A 114 13.53 0.03 -3.31
N LEU A 115 13.60 -1.10 -2.62
CA LEU A 115 12.53 -2.11 -2.61
C LEU A 115 11.22 -1.55 -2.02
N MET A 116 11.30 -0.71 -0.98
CA MET A 116 10.11 -0.04 -0.44
C MET A 116 9.48 0.93 -1.46
N LYS A 117 10.28 1.64 -2.27
CA LYS A 117 9.76 2.53 -3.32
C LYS A 117 9.06 1.75 -4.44
N VAL A 118 9.65 0.63 -4.88
CA VAL A 118 9.02 -0.27 -5.86
C VAL A 118 7.69 -0.81 -5.31
N LYS A 119 7.69 -1.34 -4.08
CA LYS A 119 6.49 -1.82 -3.41
C LYS A 119 5.42 -0.72 -3.29
N GLY A 120 5.81 0.51 -2.96
CA GLY A 120 4.88 1.63 -2.89
C GLY A 120 4.20 1.92 -4.24
N CYS A 121 4.93 1.81 -5.35
CA CYS A 121 4.33 1.90 -6.69
C CYS A 121 3.34 0.76 -6.94
N CYS A 122 3.68 -0.46 -6.53
CA CYS A 122 2.81 -1.63 -6.62
C CYS A 122 1.53 -1.45 -5.79
N ASP A 123 1.66 -0.98 -4.56
CA ASP A 123 0.52 -0.72 -3.66
C ASP A 123 -0.38 0.37 -4.27
N ASN A 124 0.19 1.44 -4.85
CA ASN A 124 -0.57 2.47 -5.56
C ASN A 124 -1.30 1.95 -6.80
N LEU A 125 -0.71 1.02 -7.56
CA LEU A 125 -1.36 0.36 -8.69
C LEU A 125 -2.48 -0.59 -8.23
N ALA A 126 -2.23 -1.39 -7.18
CA ALA A 126 -3.24 -2.25 -6.56
C ALA A 126 -4.43 -1.44 -6.03
N SER A 127 -4.14 -0.26 -5.51
CA SER A 127 -5.15 0.72 -5.11
C SER A 127 -6.03 1.19 -6.27
N CYS A 128 -5.41 1.33 -7.45
CA CYS A 128 -6.04 1.57 -8.73
C CYS A 128 -6.73 0.33 -9.29
N GLY A 129 -6.72 -0.80 -8.59
CA GLY A 129 -7.36 -2.04 -9.02
C GLY A 129 -6.56 -2.82 -10.05
N GLU A 130 -5.32 -2.40 -10.32
CA GLU A 130 -4.37 -3.11 -11.16
C GLU A 130 -3.48 -3.97 -10.26
N ILE A 131 -3.68 -5.28 -10.30
CA ILE A 131 -2.85 -6.23 -9.55
C ILE A 131 -1.63 -6.55 -10.40
N ILE A 132 -0.45 -6.22 -9.89
CA ILE A 132 0.82 -6.53 -10.54
C ILE A 132 1.16 -8.00 -10.30
N GLY A 133 1.41 -8.73 -11.38
CA GLY A 133 1.84 -10.12 -11.29
C GLY A 133 3.24 -10.25 -10.68
N GLU A 134 3.53 -11.39 -10.05
CA GLU A 134 4.83 -11.66 -9.42
C GLU A 134 6.01 -11.49 -10.40
N HIS A 135 5.85 -12.00 -11.63
CA HIS A 135 6.87 -11.85 -12.68
C HIS A 135 7.12 -10.39 -13.09
N GLU A 136 6.06 -9.58 -13.23
CA GLU A 136 6.19 -8.16 -13.56
C GLU A 136 6.83 -7.38 -12.40
N HIS A 137 6.47 -7.69 -11.16
CA HIS A 137 7.09 -7.10 -9.97
C HIS A 137 8.60 -7.40 -9.93
N ILE A 138 8.98 -8.66 -10.11
CA ILE A 138 10.39 -9.06 -10.16
C ILE A 138 11.13 -8.34 -11.29
N THR A 139 10.53 -8.29 -12.49
CA THR A 139 11.11 -7.59 -13.64
C THR A 139 11.32 -6.10 -13.36
N ALA A 140 10.37 -5.44 -12.70
CA ALA A 140 10.50 -4.04 -12.30
C ALA A 140 11.64 -3.82 -11.30
N ILE A 141 11.85 -4.75 -10.36
CA ILE A 141 12.98 -4.71 -9.41
C ILE A 141 14.29 -4.84 -10.19
N LEU A 142 14.44 -5.89 -11.01
CA LEU A 142 15.69 -6.20 -11.73
C LEU A 142 16.11 -5.07 -12.67
N ASN A 143 15.16 -4.48 -13.41
CA ASN A 143 15.42 -3.34 -14.30
C ASN A 143 15.87 -2.06 -13.57
N GLY A 144 15.63 -1.98 -12.26
CA GLY A 144 16.05 -0.87 -11.42
C GLY A 144 17.43 -1.01 -10.81
N LEU A 145 18.08 -2.17 -10.95
CA LEU A 145 19.37 -2.46 -10.31
C LEU A 145 20.55 -1.88 -11.11
N PRO A 146 21.63 -1.45 -10.44
CA PRO A 146 22.85 -1.00 -11.10
C PRO A 146 23.72 -2.20 -11.51
N PRO A 147 24.74 -1.99 -12.37
CA PRO A 147 25.60 -3.06 -12.88
C PRO A 147 26.30 -3.90 -11.79
N ASP A 148 26.49 -3.36 -10.59
CA ASP A 148 27.11 -4.07 -9.46
C ASP A 148 26.29 -5.29 -8.98
N TYR A 149 25.05 -5.45 -9.45
CA TYR A 149 24.16 -6.57 -9.14
C TYR A 149 23.97 -7.53 -10.33
N GLU A 150 24.70 -7.37 -11.44
CA GLU A 150 24.57 -8.21 -12.65
C GLU A 150 24.66 -9.71 -12.37
N SER A 151 25.50 -10.12 -11.41
CA SER A 151 25.60 -11.53 -11.01
C SER A 151 24.27 -12.05 -10.45
N VAL A 152 23.55 -11.25 -9.67
CA VAL A 152 22.25 -11.60 -9.10
C VAL A 152 21.18 -11.61 -10.20
N ILE A 153 21.20 -10.61 -11.10
CA ILE A 153 20.28 -10.53 -12.24
C ILE A 153 20.43 -11.79 -13.12
N THR A 154 21.67 -12.20 -13.40
CA THR A 154 21.99 -13.38 -14.21
C THR A 154 21.47 -14.66 -13.54
N ILE A 155 21.73 -14.84 -12.24
CA ILE A 155 21.25 -16.01 -11.48
C ILE A 155 19.72 -16.09 -11.53
N ILE A 156 19.04 -14.95 -11.32
CA ILE A 156 17.58 -14.92 -11.29
C ILE A 156 17.01 -15.22 -12.68
N THR A 157 17.58 -14.61 -13.72
CA THR A 157 17.09 -14.75 -15.11
C THR A 157 17.38 -16.14 -15.70
N ALA A 158 18.48 -16.78 -15.30
CA ALA A 158 18.87 -18.11 -15.78
C ALA A 158 18.12 -19.27 -15.07
N SER A 159 17.48 -18.99 -13.93
CA SER A 159 16.75 -20.02 -13.18
C SER A 159 15.55 -20.55 -13.95
N GLN A 160 15.42 -21.87 -13.93
CA GLN A 160 14.25 -22.58 -14.46
C GLN A 160 13.07 -22.59 -13.49
N ILE A 161 13.30 -22.24 -12.22
CA ILE A 161 12.28 -22.16 -11.18
C ILE A 161 11.86 -20.70 -11.02
N PRO A 162 10.55 -20.38 -11.09
CA PRO A 162 10.07 -19.03 -10.87
C PRO A 162 10.41 -18.60 -9.43
N TYR A 163 11.13 -17.48 -9.31
CA TYR A 163 11.40 -16.88 -8.01
C TYR A 163 10.16 -16.18 -7.47
N THR A 164 10.07 -16.13 -6.15
CA THR A 164 9.08 -15.28 -5.48
C THR A 164 9.64 -13.89 -5.23
N VAL A 165 8.77 -12.87 -5.15
CA VAL A 165 9.19 -11.49 -4.80
C VAL A 165 9.95 -11.46 -3.48
N GLN A 166 9.51 -12.27 -2.50
CA GLN A 166 10.15 -12.39 -1.21
C GLN A 166 11.55 -13.01 -1.32
N GLY A 167 11.71 -14.07 -2.12
CA GLY A 167 13.01 -14.71 -2.36
C GLY A 167 14.02 -13.75 -2.97
N VAL A 168 13.60 -12.99 -4.00
CA VAL A 168 14.42 -11.96 -4.64
C VAL A 168 14.78 -10.85 -3.65
N THR A 169 13.81 -10.39 -2.86
CA THR A 169 14.01 -9.35 -1.83
C THR A 169 15.10 -9.76 -0.83
N SER A 170 14.99 -10.97 -0.26
CA SER A 170 15.99 -11.46 0.70
C SER A 170 17.38 -11.60 0.06
N MET A 171 17.46 -12.16 -1.14
CA MET A 171 18.73 -12.33 -1.86
C MET A 171 19.44 -11.00 -2.12
N LEU A 172 18.68 -9.96 -2.50
CA LEU A 172 19.23 -8.63 -2.75
C LEU A 172 19.72 -7.94 -1.47
N LEU A 173 18.97 -8.06 -0.37
CA LEU A 173 19.38 -7.53 0.93
C LEU A 173 20.65 -8.22 1.46
N ASP A 174 20.73 -9.55 1.34
CA ASP A 174 21.92 -10.31 1.73
C ASP A 174 23.13 -9.94 0.88
N THR A 175 22.92 -9.67 -0.41
CA THR A 175 23.97 -9.25 -1.34
C THR A 175 24.53 -7.87 -0.97
N GLU A 176 23.66 -6.90 -0.67
CA GLU A 176 24.09 -5.58 -0.19
C GLU A 176 24.87 -5.69 1.13
N ALA A 177 24.40 -6.50 2.08
CA ALA A 177 25.09 -6.71 3.35
C ALA A 177 26.50 -7.29 3.14
N ARG A 178 26.65 -8.26 2.22
CA ARG A 178 27.96 -8.82 1.84
C ARG A 178 28.87 -7.78 1.21
N GLN A 179 28.37 -6.96 0.27
CA GLN A 179 29.13 -5.89 -0.37
C GLN A 179 29.65 -4.88 0.66
N GLN A 180 28.82 -4.48 1.61
CA GLN A 180 29.21 -3.56 2.69
C GLN A 180 30.26 -4.17 3.63
N ALA A 181 30.18 -5.47 3.92
CA ALA A 181 31.17 -6.16 4.74
C ALA A 181 32.56 -6.17 4.06
N VAL A 182 32.61 -6.45 2.76
CA VAL A 182 33.84 -6.42 1.96
C VAL A 182 34.42 -5.01 1.85
N ALA A 183 33.57 -3.99 1.69
CA ALA A 183 34.01 -2.60 1.67
C ALA A 183 34.65 -2.18 3.01
N LYS A 184 34.04 -2.57 4.14
CA LYS A 184 34.58 -2.29 5.48
C LYS A 184 35.89 -3.03 5.76
N SER A 185 36.02 -4.29 5.35
CA SER A 185 37.26 -5.06 5.54
C SER A 185 38.41 -4.49 4.73
N SER A 186 38.14 -4.05 3.49
CA SER A 186 39.15 -3.42 2.62
C SER A 186 39.66 -2.10 3.21
N VAL A 187 38.76 -1.24 3.71
CA VAL A 187 39.15 0.02 4.39
C VAL A 187 39.92 -0.25 5.69
N GLY A 188 39.53 -1.28 6.44
CA GLY A 188 40.25 -1.73 7.64
C GLY A 188 41.66 -2.21 7.33
N PHE A 189 41.83 -2.98 6.25
CA PHE A 189 43.13 -3.44 5.78
C PHE A 189 44.04 -2.28 5.37
N PHE A 190 43.53 -1.31 4.59
CA PHE A 190 44.29 -0.11 4.26
C PHE A 190 44.69 0.69 5.51
N ARG A 191 43.79 0.88 6.49
CA ARG A 191 44.12 1.56 7.75
C ARG A 191 45.22 0.84 8.54
N LEU A 192 45.22 -0.49 8.58
CA LEU A 192 46.25 -1.29 9.23
C LEU A 192 47.61 -1.18 8.51
N VAL A 193 47.62 -1.24 7.17
CA VAL A 193 48.85 -1.09 6.38
C VAL A 193 49.46 0.30 6.54
N PHE A 194 48.66 1.36 6.54
CA PHE A 194 49.14 2.72 6.78
C PHE A 194 49.56 2.96 8.24
N SER A 195 48.85 2.39 9.21
CA SER A 195 49.24 2.46 10.63
C SER A 195 50.55 1.71 10.91
N SER A 196 50.77 0.57 10.26
CA SER A 196 52.01 -0.21 10.43
C SER A 196 53.20 0.42 9.71
N SER A 197 52.97 1.06 8.55
CA SER A 197 54.01 1.78 7.80
C SER A 197 54.51 3.04 8.51
N PHE A 198 53.70 3.64 9.40
CA PHE A 198 54.11 4.79 10.22
C PHE A 198 54.93 4.41 11.46
N ILE A 199 54.87 3.15 11.90
CA ILE A 199 55.57 2.66 13.10
C ILE A 199 57.02 2.23 12.78
N CYS A 200 57.40 2.05 11.51
CA CYS A 200 58.76 1.68 11.09
C CYS A 200 59.65 2.85 10.66
N LEU A 201 59.24 4.12 10.87
CA LEU A 201 59.98 5.30 10.38
C LEU A 201 60.36 6.32 11.47
N VAL A 202 60.40 5.90 12.74
CA VAL A 202 60.98 6.65 13.87
C VAL A 202 61.93 5.72 14.62
#